data_AF-A0A932H7J2-F1
#
_entry.id   AF-A0A932H7J2-F1
#
_cell.length_a   1.000
_cell.length_b   1.000
_cell.length_c   1.000
_cell.angle_alpha   90.00
_cell.angle_beta   90.00
_cell.angle_gamma   90.00
#
_symmetry.space_group_name_H-M   'P 1'
#
loop_
_entity.id
_entity.type
_entity.pdbx_description
1 polymer ?
#
loop_
_entity_poly.entity_id
_entity_poly.type
_entity_poly.pdbx_seq_one_letter_code
_entity_poly.pdbx_strand_id
1 'polypeptide(L)' 'MAKIFWVTCPQCTGEFYCHWHELRHKGIALLCPYCNHHFLDEESPKIME' A
#
# COMPACT_ATOMS: atom_id res chain seq x y z
N MET A 1 2.34 17.80 -5.68
CA MET A 1 1.24 17.59 -4.70
C MET A 1 1.30 16.14 -4.27
N ALA A 2 1.48 15.86 -2.98
CA ALA A 2 1.59 14.49 -2.49
C ALA A 2 0.20 13.84 -2.51
N LYS A 3 -0.06 13.00 -3.52
CA LYS A 3 -1.22 12.11 -3.51
C LYS A 3 -0.98 11.03 -2.45
N ILE A 4 -1.93 10.84 -1.54
CA ILE A 4 -1.98 9.71 -0.62
C ILE A 4 -3.02 8.73 -1.16
N PHE A 5 -2.78 7.43 -0.98
CA PHE A 5 -3.77 6.40 -1.29
C PHE A 5 -3.90 5.46 -0.11
N TRP A 6 -5.11 4.97 0.11
CA TRP A 6 -5.38 3.94 1.08
C TRP A 6 -5.17 2.59 0.44
N VAL A 7 -4.42 1.74 1.13
CA VAL A 7 -4.11 0.38 0.72
C VAL A 7 -4.55 -0.58 1.82
N THR A 8 -5.24 -1.64 1.43
CA THR A 8 -5.58 -2.73 2.34
C THR A 8 -4.52 -3.82 2.22
N CYS A 9 -3.96 -4.28 3.33
CA CYS A 9 -3.06 -5.43 3.31
C CYS A 9 -3.83 -6.72 3.00
N PRO A 10 -3.42 -7.54 2.02
CA PRO A 10 -4.05 -8.82 1.73
C PRO A 10 -3.93 -9.83 2.87
N GLN A 11 -2.89 -9.72 3.71
CA GLN A 11 -2.59 -10.72 4.73
C GLN A 11 -3.31 -10.47 6.05
N CYS A 12 -3.32 -9.22 6.52
CA CYS A 12 -3.90 -8.87 7.82
C CYS A 12 -5.19 -8.06 7.70
N THR A 13 -5.66 -7.74 6.48
CA THR A 13 -6.81 -6.87 6.23
C THR A 13 -6.69 -5.47 6.86
N GLY A 14 -5.48 -5.08 7.27
CA GLY A 14 -5.21 -3.77 7.85
C GLY A 14 -5.17 -2.71 6.75
N GLU A 15 -5.93 -1.64 6.95
CA GLU A 15 -5.99 -0.50 6.04
C GLU A 15 -5.00 0.57 6.51
N PHE A 16 -4.11 1.00 5.64
CA PHE A 16 -3.16 2.07 5.93
C PHE A 16 -3.02 2.99 4.72
N TYR A 17 -2.54 4.21 4.94
CA TYR A 17 -2.32 5.18 3.86
C TYR A 17 -0.85 5.19 3.46
N CYS A 18 -0.60 5.40 2.17
CA CYS A 18 0.73 5.45 1.58
C CYS A 18 0.85 6.59 0.58
N HIS A 19 2.07 7.08 0.39
CA HIS A 19 2.35 8.18 -0.54
C HIS A 19 2.47 7.66 -1.97
N TRP A 20 1.51 8.03 -2.81
CA TRP A 20 1.37 7.62 -4.21
C TRP A 20 2.60 7.97 -5.05
N HIS A 21 3.14 9.17 -4.84
CA HIS A 21 4.21 9.72 -5.66
C HIS A 21 5.54 8.99 -5.50
N GLU A 22 5.74 8.32 -4.36
CA GLU A 22 6.95 7.53 -4.13
C GLU A 22 6.75 6.04 -4.44
N LEU A 23 5.54 5.51 -4.29
CA LEU A 23 5.32 4.06 -4.23
C LEU A 23 4.64 3.48 -5.49
N ARG A 24 3.73 4.21 -6.15
CA ARG A 24 2.96 3.67 -7.28
C ARG A 24 3.83 3.54 -8.54
N HIS A 25 3.78 2.39 -9.20
CA HIS A 25 4.52 2.05 -10.43
C HIS A 25 6.06 2.14 -10.32
N LYS A 26 6.61 2.24 -9.10
CA LYS A 26 8.06 2.15 -8.87
C LYS A 26 8.55 0.74 -8.55
N GLY A 27 7.64 -0.24 -8.43
CA GLY A 27 7.98 -1.60 -8.00
C GLY A 27 8.49 -1.66 -6.56
N ILE A 28 8.01 -0.75 -5.71
CA ILE A 28 8.40 -0.71 -4.30
C ILE A 28 7.39 -1.54 -3.51
N ALA A 29 7.89 -2.53 -2.77
CA ALA A 29 7.07 -3.28 -1.84
C ALA A 29 6.60 -2.36 -0.70
N LEU A 30 5.28 -2.27 -0.54
CA LEU A 30 4.64 -1.64 0.59
C LEU A 30 4.84 -2.51 1.82
N LEU A 31 5.31 -1.89 2.90
CA LEU A 31 5.42 -2.54 4.19
C LEU A 31 4.15 -2.29 4.99
N CYS A 32 3.41 -3.35 5.30
CA CYS A 32 2.27 -3.25 6.19
C CYS A 32 2.73 -2.95 7.63
N PRO A 33 2.27 -1.86 8.26
CA PRO A 33 2.64 -1.56 9.65
C PRO A 33 2.01 -2.51 10.68
N TYR A 34 1.01 -3.31 10.27
CA TYR A 34 0.31 -4.23 11.16
C TYR A 34 0.99 -5.59 11.25
N CYS A 35 1.28 -6.21 10.11
CA CYS A 35 1.89 -7.54 10.05
C CYS A 35 3.34 -7.52 9.57
N ASN A 36 3.91 -6.35 9.27
CA ASN A 36 5.25 -6.20 8.70
C ASN A 36 5.45 -6.99 7.38
N HIS A 37 4.33 -7.25 6.68
CA HIS A 37 4.34 -7.94 5.41
C HIS A 37 4.71 -6.99 4.28
N HIS A 38 5.62 -7.43 3.43
CA HIS A 38 6.01 -6.71 2.21
C HIS A 38 5.15 -7.23 1.07
N PHE A 39 4.35 -6.36 0.47
CA PHE A 39 3.50 -6.68 -0.67
C PHE A 39 3.49 -5.51 -1.64
N LEU A 40 3.29 -5.77 -2.93
CA LEU A 40 3.23 -4.70 -3.92
C LEU A 40 1.86 -4.02 -3.90
N ASP A 41 1.77 -2.79 -4.41
CA ASP A 41 0.48 -2.10 -4.55
C ASP A 41 -0.51 -2.91 -5.41
N GLU A 42 -0.01 -3.62 -6.44
CA GLU A 42 -0.80 -4.54 -7.27
C GLU A 42 -1.37 -5.75 -6.52
N GLU A 43 -0.73 -6.18 -5.43
CA GLU A 43 -1.21 -7.29 -4.59
C GLU A 43 -2.28 -6.84 -3.59
N SER A 44 -2.49 -5.53 -3.47
CA SER A 44 -3.53 -5.02 -2.59
C SER A 44 -4.92 -5.33 -3.15
N PRO A 45 -5.80 -5.99 -2.37
CA PRO A 45 -7.16 -6.28 -2.80
C PRO A 45 -8.00 -5.02 -2.99
N LYS A 46 -7.61 -3.90 -2.39
CA LYS A 46 -8.35 -2.65 -2.46
C LYS A 46 -7.43 -1.44 -2.30
N ILE A 47 -7.47 -0.56 -3.30
CA ILE A 47 -6.75 0.71 -3.34
C ILE A 47 -7.79 1.82 -3.49
N MET A 48 -7.82 2.79 -2.58
CA MET A 48 -8.64 4.00 -2.73
C MET A 48 -7.73 5.22 -2.88
N GLU A 49 -7.92 5.96 -3.97
CA GLU A 49 -7.15 7.17 -4.33
C GLU A 49 -7.78 8.48 -3.85
#